data_AF-A0A2A5EKU8-F1
#
_entry.id   AF-A0A2A5EKU8-F1
#
_cell.length_a   1.000
_cell.length_b   1.000
_cell.length_c   1.000
_cell.angle_alpha   90.00
_cell.angle_beta   90.00
_cell.angle_gamma   90.00
#
_symmetry.space_group_name_H-M   'P 1'
#
loop_
_entity.id
_entity.type
_entity.pdbx_description
1 polymer ?
#
loop_
_entity_poly.entity_id
_entity_poly.type
_entity_poly.pdbx_seq_one_letter_code
_entity_poly.pdbx_strand_id
1 'polypeptide(L)'
;MLIAVIYALNALLMWFAPQYWYDTTPGVSMMGPFNLHFIRDVALTYLMASGAFIWAVRRDIRIVGLVGAAWPCMHALFHIQIWIARGLPLDDITATNLVAIQLPAWGALYLVTKLKQSPTL
;
A
#
# COMPACT_ATOMS: atom_id res chain seq x y z
N MET A 1 -8.36 8.32 7.14
CA MET A 1 -7.31 9.36 7.02
C MET A 1 -5.92 8.81 7.33
N LEU A 2 -5.72 8.14 8.48
CA LEU A 2 -4.41 7.58 8.87
C LEU A 2 -3.71 6.75 7.77
N ILE A 3 -4.39 5.76 7.19
CA ILE A 3 -3.81 4.90 6.15
C ILE A 3 -3.37 5.72 4.92
N ALA A 4 -4.16 6.72 4.53
CA ALA A 4 -3.81 7.59 3.42
C ALA A 4 -2.52 8.39 3.71
N VAL A 5 -2.35 8.88 4.94
CA VAL A 5 -1.13 9.58 5.36
C VAL A 5 0.07 8.64 5.34
N ILE A 6 -0.06 7.42 5.86
CA ILE A 6 1.01 6.40 5.84
C ILE A 6 1.43 6.10 4.39
N TYR A 7 0.46 5.91 3.48
CA TYR A 7 0.74 5.66 2.07
C TYR A 7 1.41 6.85 1.40
N ALA A 8 1.00 8.08 1.71
CA ALA A 8 1.67 9.28 1.21
C ALA A 8 3.12 9.35 1.71
N LEU A 9 3.37 9.12 3.00
CA LEU A 9 4.73 9.14 3.54
C LEU A 9 5.62 8.07 2.92
N ASN A 10 5.12 6.85 2.74
CA ASN A 10 5.86 5.77 2.08
C ASN A 10 6.16 6.12 0.60
N ALA A 11 5.19 6.68 -0.12
CA ALA A 11 5.38 7.17 -1.49
C ALA A 11 6.46 8.25 -1.57
N LEU A 12 6.42 9.24 -0.67
CA LEU A 12 7.41 10.32 -0.62
C LEU A 12 8.81 9.77 -0.28
N LEU A 13 8.90 8.80 0.63
CA LEU A 13 10.18 8.14 0.97
C LEU A 13 10.77 7.41 -0.24
N MET A 14 9.97 6.62 -0.95
CA MET A 14 10.39 5.96 -2.20
C MET A 14 10.76 6.95 -3.31
N TRP A 15 10.10 8.11 -3.38
CA TRP A 15 10.37 9.10 -4.42
C TRP A 15 11.66 9.88 -4.19
N PHE A 16 11.86 10.36 -2.96
CA PHE A 16 12.96 11.26 -2.60
C PHE A 16 14.18 10.54 -2.04
N ALA A 17 14.02 9.36 -1.43
CA ALA A 17 15.12 8.56 -0.89
C ALA A 17 14.98 7.06 -1.26
N PRO A 18 14.91 6.72 -2.57
CA PRO A 18 14.65 5.35 -3.05
C PRO A 18 15.68 4.33 -2.58
N GLN A 19 16.98 4.70 -2.57
CA GLN A 19 18.05 3.81 -2.13
C GLN A 19 17.91 3.47 -0.65
N TYR A 20 17.69 4.48 0.19
CA TYR A 20 17.43 4.28 1.62
C TYR A 20 16.22 3.39 1.86
N TRP A 21 15.11 3.62 1.14
CA TRP A 21 13.93 2.76 1.23
C TRP A 21 14.23 1.30 0.86
N TYR A 22 14.96 1.09 -0.24
CA TYR A 22 15.36 -0.25 -0.69
C TYR A 22 16.25 -0.97 0.33
N ASP A 23 17.22 -0.27 0.91
CA ASP A 23 18.18 -0.85 1.84
C ASP A 23 17.57 -1.13 3.22
N THR A 24 16.57 -0.35 3.63
CA THR A 24 15.99 -0.41 4.99
C THR A 24 14.64 -1.11 5.07
N THR A 25 13.95 -1.36 3.95
CA THR A 25 12.66 -2.06 3.95
C THR A 25 12.88 -3.58 3.99
N PRO A 26 12.48 -4.28 5.08
CA PRO A 26 12.71 -5.71 5.22
C PRO A 26 12.14 -6.53 4.05
N GLY A 27 13.01 -7.35 3.44
CA GLY A 27 12.64 -8.29 2.38
C GLY A 27 12.63 -7.72 0.96
N VAL A 28 12.78 -6.40 0.77
CA VAL A 28 12.78 -5.79 -0.57
C VAL A 28 13.99 -6.23 -1.39
N SER A 29 15.20 -6.19 -0.82
CA SER A 29 16.44 -6.59 -1.51
C SER A 29 16.48 -8.07 -1.91
N MET A 30 15.67 -8.92 -1.27
CA MET A 30 15.51 -10.32 -1.65
C MET A 30 14.73 -10.52 -2.95
N MET A 31 14.01 -9.50 -3.42
CA MET A 31 13.20 -9.56 -4.65
C MET A 31 13.99 -9.21 -5.91
N GLY A 32 15.26 -8.83 -5.77
CA GLY A 32 16.14 -8.51 -6.89
C GLY A 32 16.98 -7.25 -6.64
N PRO A 33 17.86 -6.90 -7.60
CA PRO A 33 18.72 -5.73 -7.50
C PRO A 33 17.92 -4.42 -7.48
N PHE A 34 18.53 -3.36 -6.93
CA PHE A 34 17.95 -2.03 -6.92
C PHE A 34 17.53 -1.58 -8.33
N ASN A 35 16.29 -1.13 -8.45
CA ASN A 35 15.75 -0.57 -9.68
C ASN A 35 14.97 0.72 -9.36
N LEU A 36 15.57 1.86 -9.72
CA LEU A 36 15.00 3.18 -9.44
C LEU A 36 13.64 3.40 -10.10
N HIS A 37 13.48 2.94 -11.34
CA HIS A 37 12.23 3.11 -12.09
C HIS A 37 11.11 2.35 -11.40
N PHE A 38 11.34 1.07 -11.10
CA PHE A 38 10.39 0.22 -10.39
C PHE A 38 9.95 0.80 -9.04
N ILE A 39 10.91 1.27 -8.21
CA ILE A 39 10.58 1.87 -6.91
C ILE A 39 9.70 3.11 -7.07
N ARG A 40 9.96 3.94 -8.10
CA ARG A 40 9.15 5.13 -8.36
C ARG A 40 7.76 4.80 -8.92
N ASP A 41 7.62 3.73 -9.70
CA ASP A 41 6.29 3.26 -10.11
C ASP A 41 5.46 2.84 -8.90
N VAL A 42 6.07 2.13 -7.95
CA VAL A 42 5.44 1.76 -6.67
C VAL A 42 5.11 3.02 -5.85
N ALA A 43 5.97 4.04 -5.85
CA ALA A 43 5.67 5.32 -5.20
C ALA A 43 4.41 5.98 -5.77
N LEU A 44 4.26 6.00 -7.09
CA LEU A 44 3.12 6.60 -7.77
C LEU A 44 1.81 5.86 -7.47
N THR A 45 1.83 4.52 -7.38
CA THR A 45 0.63 3.75 -7.02
C THR A 45 0.21 3.98 -5.55
N TYR A 46 1.16 4.08 -4.62
CA TYR A 46 0.86 4.46 -3.23
C TYR A 46 0.29 5.89 -3.14
N LEU A 47 0.84 6.83 -3.92
CA LEU A 47 0.36 8.21 -3.96
C LEU A 47 -1.06 8.30 -4.55
N MET A 48 -1.34 7.54 -5.61
CA MET A 48 -2.67 7.41 -6.21
C MET A 48 -3.68 6.87 -5.19
N ALA A 49 -3.35 5.77 -4.50
CA ALA A 49 -4.21 5.20 -3.46
C ALA A 49 -4.46 6.20 -2.31
N SER A 50 -3.41 6.91 -1.86
CA SER A 50 -3.53 7.97 -0.85
C SER A 50 -4.48 9.09 -1.29
N GLY A 51 -4.30 9.62 -2.50
CA GLY A 51 -5.16 10.66 -3.05
C GLY A 51 -6.62 10.22 -3.17
N ALA A 52 -6.86 9.00 -3.66
CA ALA A 52 -8.19 8.42 -3.73
C ALA A 52 -8.85 8.28 -2.34
N PHE A 53 -8.12 7.80 -1.33
CA PHE A 53 -8.65 7.72 0.03
C PHE A 53 -8.95 9.09 0.64
N ILE A 54 -8.07 10.07 0.45
CA ILE A 54 -8.31 11.44 0.93
C ILE A 54 -9.57 12.01 0.28
N TRP A 55 -9.72 11.84 -1.04
CA TRP A 55 -10.87 12.34 -1.78
C TRP A 55 -12.17 11.64 -1.35
N ALA A 56 -12.15 10.30 -1.27
CA ALA A 56 -13.28 9.49 -0.85
C ALA A 56 -13.78 9.90 0.54
N VAL A 57 -12.87 10.11 1.50
CA VAL A 57 -13.23 10.53 2.87
C VAL A 57 -13.75 11.97 2.89
N ARG A 58 -13.14 12.90 2.14
CA ARG A 58 -13.55 14.31 2.15
C ARG A 58 -14.90 14.59 1.47
N ARG A 59 -15.33 13.70 0.59
CA ARG A 59 -16.55 13.87 -0.21
C ARG A 59 -17.61 12.80 0.04
N ASP A 60 -17.34 11.85 0.94
CA ASP A 60 -18.17 10.66 1.15
C ASP A 60 -18.48 9.94 -0.17
N ILE A 61 -17.46 9.67 -0.99
CA ILE A 61 -17.60 8.97 -2.27
C ILE A 61 -16.96 7.58 -2.14
N ARG A 62 -17.75 6.61 -1.70
CA ARG A 62 -17.32 5.21 -1.47
C ARG A 62 -16.62 4.61 -2.68
N ILE A 63 -17.16 4.79 -3.89
CA ILE A 63 -16.59 4.17 -5.10
C ILE A 63 -15.14 4.62 -5.37
N VAL A 64 -14.80 5.89 -5.14
CA VAL A 64 -13.43 6.40 -5.27
C VAL A 64 -12.51 5.70 -4.27
N GLY A 65 -12.99 5.49 -3.04
CA GLY A 65 -12.23 4.75 -2.03
C GLY A 65 -12.02 3.29 -2.42
N LEU A 66 -13.02 2.64 -3.03
CA LEU A 66 -12.93 1.23 -3.44
C LEU A 66 -11.91 1.06 -4.58
N VAL A 67 -11.93 1.97 -5.56
CA VAL A 67 -10.93 2.02 -6.63
C VAL A 67 -9.53 2.29 -6.05
N GLY A 68 -9.42 3.22 -5.10
CA GLY A 68 -8.17 3.49 -4.39
C GLY A 68 -7.62 2.28 -3.60
N ALA A 69 -8.50 1.43 -3.09
CA ALA A 69 -8.13 0.22 -2.35
C ALA A 69 -7.72 -0.95 -3.26
N ALA A 70 -8.02 -0.89 -4.56
CA ALA A 70 -7.79 -2.01 -5.48
C ALA A 70 -6.31 -2.42 -5.57
N TRP A 71 -5.41 -1.46 -5.85
CA TRP A 71 -3.99 -1.77 -5.97
C TRP A 71 -3.37 -2.27 -4.65
N PRO A 72 -3.57 -1.62 -3.48
CA PRO A 72 -3.07 -2.14 -2.21
C PRO A 72 -3.56 -3.55 -1.89
N CYS A 73 -4.83 -3.89 -2.18
CA CYS A 73 -5.37 -5.22 -1.94
C CYS A 73 -4.77 -6.27 -2.89
N MET A 74 -4.64 -5.97 -4.18
CA MET A 74 -3.97 -6.86 -5.14
C MET A 74 -2.51 -7.08 -4.76
N HIS A 75 -1.82 -6.02 -4.34
CA HIS A 75 -0.45 -6.08 -3.85
C HIS A 75 -0.34 -6.93 -2.58
N ALA A 76 -1.27 -6.77 -1.63
CA ALA A 76 -1.33 -7.58 -0.43
C ALA A 76 -1.53 -9.08 -0.73
N LEU A 77 -2.38 -9.44 -1.70
CA LEU A 77 -2.53 -10.82 -2.18
C LEU A 77 -1.22 -11.36 -2.78
N PHE A 78 -0.50 -10.55 -3.57
CA PHE A 78 0.80 -10.93 -4.11
C PHE A 78 1.83 -11.20 -3.01
N HIS A 79 1.80 -10.42 -1.92
CA HIS A 79 2.65 -10.67 -0.75
C HIS A 79 2.27 -11.95 0.02
N ILE A 80 0.99 -12.36 0.02
CA ILE A 80 0.59 -13.69 0.56
C ILE A 80 1.20 -14.80 -0.31
N GLN A 81 1.15 -14.66 -1.63
CA GLN A 81 1.79 -15.61 -2.54
C GLN A 81 3.30 -15.72 -2.26
N ILE A 82 4.00 -14.59 -2.09
CA ILE A 82 5.44 -14.57 -1.73
C ILE A 82 5.67 -15.28 -0.40
N TRP A 83 4.83 -15.03 0.61
CA TRP A 83 4.95 -15.68 1.91
C TRP A 83 4.78 -17.21 1.82
N ILE A 84 3.81 -17.69 1.05
CA ILE A 84 3.62 -19.13 0.76
C ILE A 84 4.84 -19.68 0.02
N ALA A 85 5.33 -19.00 -1.02
CA ALA A 85 6.49 -19.43 -1.80
C ALA A 85 7.78 -19.49 -0.98
N ARG A 86 7.89 -18.67 0.07
CA ARG A 86 8.99 -18.69 1.06
C ARG A 86 8.86 -19.81 2.10
N GLY A 87 7.78 -20.59 2.09
CA GLY A 87 7.54 -21.67 3.05
C GLY A 87 6.89 -21.21 4.37
N LEU A 88 6.14 -20.11 4.36
CA LEU A 88 5.41 -19.57 5.51
C LEU A 88 6.29 -19.29 6.76
N PRO A 89 7.47 -18.64 6.63
CA PRO A 89 8.33 -18.35 7.77
C PRO A 89 7.66 -17.38 8.77
N LEU A 90 8.07 -17.47 10.03
CA LEU A 90 7.70 -16.54 11.11
C LEU A 90 8.91 -15.67 11.47
N ASP A 91 9.27 -14.74 10.59
CA ASP A 91 10.43 -13.85 10.71
C ASP A 91 10.03 -12.37 10.63
N ASP A 92 11.02 -11.47 10.76
CA ASP A 92 10.80 -10.02 10.71
C ASP A 92 10.23 -9.54 9.37
N ILE A 93 10.52 -10.25 8.28
CA ILE A 93 9.96 -9.96 6.96
C ILE A 93 8.46 -10.28 6.98
N THR A 94 8.07 -11.44 7.50
CA THR A 94 6.65 -11.80 7.68
C THR A 94 5.95 -10.79 8.58
N ALA A 95 6.53 -10.41 9.71
CA ALA A 95 5.95 -9.40 10.60
C ALA A 95 5.75 -8.05 9.86
N THR A 96 6.76 -7.60 9.12
CA THR A 96 6.68 -6.40 8.28
C THR A 96 5.59 -6.52 7.22
N ASN A 97 5.47 -7.66 6.55
CA ASN A 97 4.45 -7.91 5.55
C ASN A 97 3.03 -7.84 6.16
N LEU A 98 2.81 -8.49 7.31
CA LEU A 98 1.51 -8.47 7.99
C LEU A 98 1.13 -7.06 8.45
N VAL A 99 2.06 -6.31 9.03
CA VAL A 99 1.79 -4.99 9.61
C VAL A 99 1.77 -3.87 8.56
N ALA A 100 2.76 -3.84 7.66
CA ALA A 100 2.94 -2.72 6.72
C ALA A 100 2.23 -2.93 5.38
N ILE A 101 1.90 -4.17 5.01
CA ILE A 101 1.20 -4.47 3.74
C ILE A 101 -0.22 -4.95 3.99
N GLN A 102 -0.42 -6.05 4.73
CA GLN A 102 -1.73 -6.68 4.89
C GLN A 102 -2.71 -5.79 5.67
N LEU A 103 -2.33 -5.40 6.88
CA LEU A 103 -3.20 -4.64 7.78
C LEU A 103 -3.72 -3.33 7.16
N PRO A 104 -2.89 -2.45 6.55
CA PRO A 104 -3.40 -1.22 5.96
C PRO A 104 -4.20 -1.47 4.68
N ALA A 105 -3.87 -2.47 3.87
CA ALA A 105 -4.63 -2.77 2.65
C ALA A 105 -6.07 -3.21 2.97
N TRP A 106 -6.22 -4.25 3.80
CA TRP A 106 -7.52 -4.78 4.20
C TRP A 106 -8.28 -3.82 5.11
N GLY A 107 -7.56 -3.12 5.99
CA GLY A 107 -8.13 -2.07 6.83
C GLY A 107 -8.70 -0.92 6.00
N ALA A 108 -8.00 -0.47 4.96
CA ALA A 108 -8.52 0.57 4.08
C ALA A 108 -9.76 0.12 3.32
N LEU A 109 -9.74 -1.09 2.76
CA LEU A 109 -10.90 -1.66 2.07
C LEU A 109 -12.12 -1.70 3.01
N TYR A 110 -11.96 -2.25 4.22
CA TYR A 110 -13.01 -2.30 5.23
C TYR A 110 -13.53 -0.91 5.57
N LEU A 111 -12.65 0.04 5.89
CA LEU A 111 -13.04 1.40 6.30
C LEU A 111 -13.77 2.15 5.18
N VAL A 112 -13.35 1.97 3.93
CA VAL A 112 -14.01 2.57 2.77
C VAL A 112 -15.45 2.08 2.66
N THR A 113 -15.75 0.80 2.94
CA THR A 113 -17.14 0.30 2.91
C THR A 113 -18.07 1.02 3.90
N LYS A 114 -17.50 1.68 4.93
CA LYS A 114 -18.25 2.44 5.94
C LYS A 114 -18.56 3.87 5.50
N LEU A 115 -17.93 4.39 4.44
CA LEU A 115 -18.28 5.68 3.87
C LEU A 115 -19.70 5.62 3.31
N LYS A 116 -20.43 6.72 3.40
CA LYS A 116 -21.69 6.88 2.65
C LYS A 116 -21.35 7.02 1.17
N GLN A 117 -22.33 6.80 0.30
CA GLN A 117 -22.19 7.11 -1.12
C GLN A 117 -22.97 8.40 -1.37
N SER A 118 -22.25 9.49 -1.59
CA SER A 118 -22.83 10.74 -2.07
C SER A 118 -23.51 10.50 -3.42
N PRO A 119 -24.75 10.99 -3.62
CA PRO A 119 -25.52 10.79 -4.86
C PRO A 119 -24.99 11.62 -6.05
N THR A 120 -24.09 12.56 -5.80
CA THR A 120 -23.46 13.40 -6.82
C THR A 120 -21.98 13.01 -6.94
N LEU A 121 -21.59 12.47 -8.10
CA LEU A 121 -20.21 12.54 -8.58
C LEU A 121 -19.96 13.94 -9.12
#